data_AF-A0A9W4P5B2-F1
#
_entry.id   AF-A0A9W4P5B2-F1
#
_cell.length_a   1.000
_cell.length_b   1.000
_cell.length_c   1.000
_cell.angle_alpha   90.00
_cell.angle_beta   90.00
_cell.angle_gamma   90.00
#
_symmetry.space_group_name_H-M   'P 1'
#
loop_
_entity.id
_entity.type
_entity.pdbx_description
1 polymer ?
#
loop_
_entity_poly.entity_id
_entity_poly.type
_entity_poly.pdbx_seq_one_letter_code
_entity_poly.pdbx_strand_id
1 'polypeptide(L)'
;MGFLLEKIEGRPASIQDLDICEAALGKLHELGFLHGDANRYNFLVAEGGVKLLDFECLQGNASRESMHKELESLRLQLTEDSGRGGGFIVQGGSN
;
A
#
# COMPACT_ATOMS: atom_id res chain seq x y z
N MET A 1 25.20 -1.51 3.68
CA MET A 1 24.62 -0.65 2.64
C MET A 1 23.49 0.14 3.29
N GLY A 2 23.39 1.44 3.02
CA GLY A 2 22.31 2.29 3.53
C GLY A 2 21.75 3.14 2.38
N PHE A 3 20.44 3.39 2.41
CA PHE A 3 19.75 4.22 1.43
C PHE A 3 19.23 5.47 2.12
N LEU A 4 19.35 6.62 1.44
CA LEU A 4 18.65 7.84 1.83
C LEU A 4 17.41 7.95 0.95
N LEU A 5 16.25 8.05 1.60
CA LEU A 5 14.96 8.21 0.95
C LEU A 5 14.36 9.57 1.32
N GLU A 6 13.51 10.09 0.44
CA GLU A 6 12.71 11.28 0.74
C GLU A 6 11.69 10.96 1.84
N LYS A 7 11.50 11.89 2.79
CA LYS A 7 10.42 11.81 3.76
C LYS A 7 9.14 12.32 3.12
N ILE A 8 8.17 11.41 2.93
CA ILE A 8 6.84 11.75 2.45
C ILE A 8 5.89 11.80 3.65
N GLU A 9 5.25 12.94 3.88
CA GLU A 9 4.20 13.09 4.89
C GLU A 9 2.86 12.62 4.31
N GLY A 10 2.09 11.88 5.10
CA GLY A 10 0.80 11.35 4.67
C GLY A 10 0.10 10.55 5.75
N ARG A 11 -1.04 9.97 5.38
CA ARG A 11 -1.80 9.05 6.22
C ARG A 11 -1.97 7.69 5.55
N PRO A 12 -2.16 6.59 6.30
CA PRO A 12 -2.62 5.34 5.74
C PRO A 12 -3.92 5.54 4.94
N ALA A 13 -4.08 4.74 3.88
CA ALA A 13 -5.30 4.75 3.10
C ALA A 13 -6.49 4.25 3.92
N SER A 14 -7.66 4.67 3.48
CA SER A 14 -8.94 4.23 3.97
C SER A 14 -9.80 3.74 2.81
N ILE A 15 -10.96 3.15 3.12
CA ILE A 15 -11.93 2.76 2.10
C ILE A 15 -12.39 3.92 1.20
N GLN A 16 -12.29 5.16 1.66
CA GLN A 16 -12.64 6.36 0.86
C GLN A 16 -11.61 6.66 -0.23
N ASP A 17 -10.42 6.07 -0.11
CA ASP A 17 -9.31 6.24 -1.04
C ASP A 17 -9.23 5.09 -2.06
N LEU A 18 -10.27 4.24 -2.14
CA LEU A 18 -10.27 3.04 -2.98
C LEU A 18 -9.89 3.34 -4.43
N ASP A 19 -10.56 4.31 -5.06
CA ASP A 19 -10.33 4.64 -6.48
C ASP A 19 -8.88 5.04 -6.76
N ILE A 20 -8.26 5.83 -5.86
CA ILE A 20 -6.87 6.29 -6.02
C ILE A 20 -5.87 5.18 -5.70
N CYS A 21 -6.19 4.27 -4.79
CA CYS A 21 -5.39 3.09 -4.50
C CYS A 21 -5.46 2.06 -5.63
N GLU A 22 -6.64 1.81 -6.20
CA GLU A 22 -6.83 0.95 -7.38
C GLU A 22 -6.03 1.48 -8.57
N ALA A 23 -6.08 2.80 -8.82
CA ALA A 23 -5.31 3.42 -9.88
C ALA A 23 -3.78 3.31 -9.66
N ALA A 24 -3.31 3.42 -8.42
CA ALA A 24 -1.90 3.26 -8.09
C ALA A 24 -1.44 1.80 -8.26
N LEU A 25 -2.23 0.85 -7.75
CA LEU A 25 -1.95 -0.58 -7.86
C LEU A 25 -2.04 -1.07 -9.31
N GLY A 26 -3.01 -0.56 -10.08
CA GLY A 26 -3.15 -0.86 -11.50
C GLY A 26 -1.92 -0.46 -12.32
N LYS A 27 -1.28 0.68 -12.00
CA LYS A 27 -0.01 1.08 -12.63
C LYS A 27 1.12 0.08 -12.32
N LEU A 28 1.14 -0.50 -11.12
CA LEU A 28 2.11 -1.54 -10.77
C LEU A 28 1.84 -2.82 -11.59
N HIS A 29 0.57 -3.19 -11.76
CA HIS A 29 0.15 -4.34 -12.56
C HIS A 29 0.49 -4.18 -14.05
N GLU A 30 0.31 -2.98 -14.61
CA GLU A 30 0.69 -2.66 -16.00
C GLU A 30 2.19 -2.89 -16.27
N LEU A 31 3.02 -2.73 -15.24
CA LEU A 31 4.46 -3.01 -15.30
C LEU A 31 4.79 -4.51 -15.17
N GLY A 32 3.79 -5.38 -14.97
CA GLY A 32 3.98 -6.82 -14.84
C GLY A 32 4.24 -7.30 -13.41
N PHE A 33 3.99 -6.46 -12.41
CA PHE A 33 4.25 -6.75 -11.00
C PHE A 33 2.98 -6.93 -10.20
N LEU A 34 3.02 -7.79 -9.19
CA LEU A 34 2.02 -7.95 -8.13
C LEU A 34 2.64 -7.45 -6.83
N HIS A 35 1.90 -6.68 -6.02
CA HIS A 35 2.45 -6.16 -4.76
C HIS A 35 2.64 -7.28 -3.72
N GLY A 36 1.67 -8.19 -3.63
CA GLY A 36 1.66 -9.34 -2.75
C GLY A 36 1.16 -9.08 -1.32
N ASP A 37 1.07 -7.81 -0.91
CA ASP A 37 0.59 -7.39 0.42
C ASP A 37 -0.06 -5.99 0.36
N ALA A 38 -1.04 -5.81 -0.54
CA ALA A 38 -1.72 -4.54 -0.78
C ALA A 38 -2.73 -4.20 0.34
N ASN A 39 -2.25 -4.03 1.58
CA ASN A 39 -3.04 -3.63 2.75
C ASN A 39 -3.04 -2.11 2.98
N ARG A 40 -3.99 -1.60 3.76
CA ARG A 40 -4.19 -0.14 3.98
C ARG A 40 -2.97 0.63 4.48
N TYR A 41 -2.04 -0.02 5.18
CA TYR A 41 -0.84 0.62 5.71
C TYR A 41 0.27 0.74 4.66
N ASN A 42 0.19 -0.08 3.61
CA ASN A 42 1.11 -0.05 2.46
C ASN A 42 0.67 0.94 1.37
N PHE A 43 -0.46 1.63 1.58
CA PHE A 43 -0.86 2.78 0.78
C PHE A 43 -0.76 4.05 1.62
N LEU A 44 0.15 4.95 1.25
CA LEU A 44 0.31 6.26 1.87
C LEU A 44 -0.38 7.32 1.01
N VAL A 45 -1.43 7.92 1.55
CA VAL A 45 -2.11 9.06 0.93
C VAL A 45 -1.36 10.32 1.35
N ALA A 46 -0.72 10.96 0.38
CA ALA A 46 0.11 12.14 0.55
C ALA A 46 -0.39 13.30 -0.32
N GLU A 47 0.24 14.47 -0.15
CA GLU A 47 0.03 15.59 -1.05
C GLU A 47 0.47 15.19 -2.47
N GLY A 48 -0.46 15.20 -3.43
CA GLY A 48 -0.20 14.77 -4.81
C GLY A 48 -0.55 13.31 -5.13
N GLY A 49 -1.14 12.56 -4.21
CA GLY A 49 -1.76 11.26 -4.48
C GLY A 49 -1.27 10.12 -3.59
N VAL A 50 -1.40 8.89 -4.07
CA VAL A 50 -1.06 7.68 -3.30
C VAL A 50 0.33 7.17 -3.65
N LYS A 51 1.08 6.77 -2.63
CA LYS A 51 2.35 6.07 -2.74
C LYS A 51 2.19 4.64 -2.22
N LEU A 52 2.67 3.67 -2.99
CA LEU A 52 2.81 2.29 -2.57
C LEU A 52 4.09 2.15 -1.74
N LEU A 53 3.99 1.44 -0.63
CA LEU A 53 5.08 1.14 0.30
C LEU A 53 5.22 -0.36 0.46
N ASP A 54 6.39 -0.78 0.97
CA ASP A 54 6.65 -2.17 1.34
C ASP A 54 6.52 -3.21 0.21
N PHE A 55 7.51 -3.23 -0.66
CA PHE A 55 7.59 -4.14 -1.81
C PHE A 55 8.25 -5.49 -1.46
N GLU A 56 8.29 -5.90 -0.20
CA GLU A 56 8.95 -7.15 0.20
C GLU A 56 8.31 -8.40 -0.44
N CYS A 57 6.98 -8.36 -0.63
CA CYS A 57 6.19 -9.43 -1.22
C CYS A 57 6.04 -9.30 -2.75
N LEU A 58 6.75 -8.36 -3.38
CA LEU A 58 6.61 -8.04 -4.80
C LEU A 58 6.96 -9.24 -5.68
N GLN A 59 6.06 -9.59 -6.59
CA GLN A 59 6.26 -10.67 -7.55
C GLN A 59 6.23 -10.13 -8.98
N GLY A 60 7.28 -10.36 -9.74
CA GLY A 60 7.32 -10.08 -11.18
C GLY A 60 6.71 -11.20 -12.01
N ASN A 61 6.40 -10.91 -13.28
CA ASN A 61 5.76 -11.83 -14.22
C ASN A 61 4.46 -12.46 -13.67
N ALA A 62 3.75 -11.71 -12.83
CA ALA A 62 2.49 -12.17 -12.27
C ALA A 62 1.43 -12.31 -13.38
N SER A 63 0.54 -13.29 -13.23
CA SER A 63 -0.53 -13.49 -14.20
C SER A 63 -1.61 -12.42 -14.05
N ARG A 64 -2.36 -12.16 -15.13
CA ARG A 64 -3.48 -11.20 -15.10
C ARG A 64 -4.53 -11.62 -14.08
N GLU A 65 -4.71 -12.92 -13.86
CA GLU A 65 -5.65 -13.45 -12.88
C GLU A 65 -5.21 -13.12 -11.44
N SER A 66 -3.91 -13.21 -11.14
CA SER A 66 -3.38 -12.83 -9.82
C SER A 66 -3.51 -11.32 -9.59
N MET A 67 -3.19 -10.50 -10.59
CA MET A 67 -3.35 -9.04 -10.53
C MET A 67 -4.81 -8.64 -10.30
N HIS A 68 -5.74 -9.25 -11.05
CA HIS A 68 -7.16 -8.99 -10.89
C HIS A 68 -7.66 -9.39 -9.48
N LYS A 69 -7.23 -10.54 -8.95
CA LYS A 69 -7.57 -10.94 -7.58
C LYS A 69 -7.06 -9.97 -6.53
N GLU A 70 -5.85 -9.43 -6.70
CA GLU A 70 -5.30 -8.45 -5.78
C GLU A 70 -6.14 -7.16 -5.77
N LEU A 71 -6.52 -6.66 -6.96
CA LEU A 71 -7.44 -5.55 -7.12
C LEU A 71 -8.81 -5.80 -6.45
N GLU A 72 -9.44 -6.94 -6.71
CA GLU A 72 -10.73 -7.30 -6.11
C GLU A 72 -10.67 -7.38 -4.57
N SER A 73 -9.52 -7.83 -4.03
CA SER A 73 -9.30 -7.92 -2.59
C SER A 73 -9.03 -6.57 -1.92
N LEU A 74 -8.63 -5.54 -2.69
CA LEU A 74 -8.15 -4.26 -2.18
C LEU A 74 -9.21 -3.56 -1.32
N ARG A 75 -10.47 -3.62 -1.72
CA ARG A 75 -11.59 -3.05 -0.95
C ARG A 75 -11.65 -3.59 0.47
N LEU A 76 -11.51 -4.91 0.63
CA LEU A 76 -11.53 -5.55 1.95
C LEU A 76 -10.29 -5.14 2.75
N GLN A 77 -9.12 -5.15 2.11
CA GLN A 77 -7.85 -4.76 2.72
C GLN A 77 -7.80 -3.31 3.19
N LEU A 78 -8.49 -2.39 2.51
CA LEU A 78 -8.64 -0.99 2.93
C LEU A 78 -9.59 -0.79 4.11
N THR A 79 -10.49 -1.75 4.34
CA THR A 79 -11.47 -1.70 5.44
C THR A 79 -10.99 -2.47 6.66
N GLU A 80 -9.94 -3.29 6.51
CA GLU A 80 -9.43 -4.15 7.55
C GLU A 80 -8.71 -3.32 8.64
N ASP A 81 -9.30 -3.29 9.83
CA ASP A 81 -8.73 -2.62 11.02
C ASP A 81 -8.05 -3.61 11.97
N SER A 82 -7.78 -4.83 11.49
CA SER A 82 -7.33 -5.97 12.30
C SER A 82 -5.91 -5.81 12.89
N GLY A 83 -5.24 -4.68 12.66
CA GLY A 83 -3.90 -4.41 13.19
C GLY A 83 -2.76 -5.14 12.47
N ARG A 84 -3.03 -5.87 11.38
CA ARG A 84 -1.99 -6.34 10.46
C ARG A 84 -1.32 -5.14 9.79
N GLY A 85 -0.09 -4.81 10.22
CA GLY A 85 0.69 -3.66 9.73
C GLY A 85 0.95 -2.54 10.76
N GLY A 86 0.36 -2.62 11.96
CA GLY A 86 0.47 -1.59 13.02
C GLY A 86 1.77 -1.61 13.83
N GLY A 87 2.93 -1.89 13.22
CA GLY A 87 4.21 -2.05 13.93
C GLY A 87 4.85 -0.77 14.46
N PHE A 88 4.36 0.42 14.10
CA PHE A 88 4.89 1.69 14.62
C PHE A 88 4.07 2.20 15.79
N ILE A 89 4.43 1.76 17.00
CA ILE A 89 4.04 2.45 18.23
C ILE A 89 4.83 3.75 18.28
N VAL A 90 4.20 4.87 17.94
CA VAL A 90 4.74 6.20 18.27
C VAL A 90 4.54 6.40 19.77
N GLN A 91 5.55 6.05 20.57
CA GLN A 91 5.63 6.49 21.96
C GLN A 91 5.87 8.01 21.98
N GLY A 92 4.78 8.78 21.98
CA GLY A 92 4.81 10.17 22.39
C GLY A 92 5.03 10.24 23.90
N GLY A 93 6.28 10.43 24.32
CA GLY A 93 6.61 10.76 25.69
C GLY A 93 5.94 12.08 26.08
N SER A 94 4.99 12.02 27.01
CA SER A 94 4.56 13.21 27.74
C SER A 94 5.64 13.57 28.75
N ASN A 95 6.17 14.79 28.65
CA ASN A 95 6.95 15.43 29.70
C ASN A 95 6.07 16.45 30.41
#